data_AF-A0A381X6W1-F1
#
_entry.id   AF-A0A381X6W1-F1
#
_cell.length_a   1.000
_cell.length_b   1.000
_cell.length_c   1.000
_cell.angle_alpha   90.00
_cell.angle_beta   90.00
_cell.angle_gamma   90.00
#
_symmetry.space_group_name_H-M   'P 1'
#
loop_
_entity.id
_entity.type
_entity.pdbx_description
1 polymer ?
#
loop_
_entity_poly.entity_id
_entity_poly.type
_entity_poly.pdbx_seq_one_letter_code
_entity_poly.pdbx_strand_id
1 'polypeptide(L)'
;MSEMHVYRFGPDMTDGKADMKNLLGGKGANLAEMALLEIPVPPGCTITTEICTFYNENNKNYPEELEEQLKDAIKDIENSVGTIFGDPGNPLLLSVRSGARASMPGMMETVLNVGLNDYTREG
;
A
#
# COMPACT_ATOMS: atom_id res chain seq x y z
N MET A 1 13.74 8.41 -12.30
CA MET A 1 12.73 7.66 -11.53
C MET A 1 11.36 8.00 -12.09
N SER A 2 10.40 7.07 -12.01
CA SER A 2 8.99 7.39 -12.24
C SER A 2 8.56 8.53 -11.31
N GLU A 3 7.67 9.44 -11.75
CA GLU A 3 7.06 10.43 -10.85
C GLU A 3 6.02 9.77 -9.93
N MET A 4 5.52 8.58 -10.28
CA MET A 4 4.52 7.84 -9.51
C MET A 4 5.15 6.64 -8.79
N HIS A 5 5.02 6.62 -7.47
CA HIS A 5 5.61 5.63 -6.56
C HIS A 5 4.59 4.82 -5.78
N VAL A 6 3.34 5.28 -5.72
CA VAL A 6 2.24 4.61 -5.01
C VAL A 6 1.13 4.26 -6.00
N TYR A 7 0.78 2.98 -6.05
CA TYR A 7 -0.25 2.45 -6.96
C TYR A 7 -1.42 1.91 -6.15
N ARG A 8 -2.61 2.47 -6.36
CA ARG A 8 -3.84 2.07 -5.66
C ARG A 8 -4.46 0.85 -6.31
N PHE A 9 -5.18 0.08 -5.51
CA PHE A 9 -6.05 -1.01 -5.94
C PHE A 9 -7.30 -1.04 -5.06
N GLY A 10 -8.43 -1.44 -5.61
CA GLY A 10 -9.70 -1.44 -4.92
C GLY A 10 -10.89 -1.43 -5.87
N PRO A 11 -12.11 -1.49 -5.34
CA PRO A 11 -13.33 -1.58 -6.14
C PRO A 11 -13.53 -0.39 -7.09
N ASP A 12 -13.18 0.82 -6.65
CA ASP A 12 -13.45 2.05 -7.40
C ASP A 12 -12.22 2.63 -8.11
N MET A 13 -11.01 2.17 -7.74
CA MET A 13 -9.74 2.73 -8.22
C MET A 13 -8.65 1.67 -8.28
N THR A 14 -8.10 1.45 -9.47
CA THR A 14 -6.95 0.56 -9.66
C THR A 14 -5.98 1.12 -10.69
N ASP A 15 -4.76 1.46 -10.23
CA ASP A 15 -3.70 2.05 -11.07
C ASP A 15 -2.79 0.98 -11.70
N GLY A 16 -2.79 -0.23 -11.14
CA GLY A 16 -1.90 -1.34 -11.52
C GLY A 16 -2.56 -2.45 -12.33
N LYS A 17 -1.78 -3.45 -12.75
CA LYS A 17 -2.24 -4.66 -13.47
C LYS A 17 -1.22 -5.79 -13.38
N ALA A 18 -1.59 -7.02 -13.76
CA ALA A 18 -0.74 -8.21 -13.62
C ALA A 18 0.61 -8.15 -14.35
N ASP A 19 0.75 -7.39 -15.44
CA ASP A 19 2.02 -7.26 -16.18
C ASP A 19 3.06 -6.38 -15.45
N MET A 20 2.64 -5.61 -14.44
CA MET A 20 3.49 -4.72 -13.66
C MET A 20 4.21 -5.42 -12.49
N LYS A 21 4.35 -6.75 -12.52
CA LYS A 21 5.02 -7.56 -11.47
C LYS A 21 6.43 -7.09 -11.13
N ASN A 22 7.15 -6.50 -12.09
CA ASN A 22 8.49 -5.99 -11.87
C ASN A 22 8.48 -4.73 -11.01
N LEU A 23 7.42 -3.91 -11.10
CA LEU A 23 7.28 -2.63 -10.42
C LEU A 23 6.50 -2.75 -9.10
N LEU A 24 5.45 -3.57 -9.07
CA LEU A 24 4.53 -3.72 -7.93
C LEU A 24 4.84 -4.97 -7.08
N GLY A 25 5.80 -5.79 -7.52
CA GLY A 25 5.98 -7.13 -6.98
C GLY A 25 4.84 -8.09 -7.34
N GLY A 26 4.99 -9.37 -6.98
CA GLY A 26 4.00 -10.40 -7.30
C GLY A 26 2.66 -10.20 -6.61
N LYS A 27 2.67 -9.75 -5.34
CA LYS A 27 1.44 -9.54 -4.56
C LYS A 27 0.67 -8.30 -5.01
N GLY A 28 1.36 -7.16 -5.16
CA GLY A 28 0.73 -5.91 -5.58
C GLY A 28 0.12 -6.02 -6.98
N ALA A 29 0.85 -6.61 -7.93
CA ALA A 29 0.34 -6.83 -9.28
C ALA A 29 -0.88 -7.77 -9.31
N ASN A 30 -0.89 -8.82 -8.49
CA ASN A 30 -2.04 -9.73 -8.39
C ASN A 30 -3.25 -9.08 -7.69
N LEU A 31 -3.03 -8.25 -6.66
CA LEU A 31 -4.13 -7.51 -5.99
C LEU A 31 -4.80 -6.52 -6.96
N ALA A 32 -3.99 -5.80 -7.74
CA ALA A 32 -4.49 -4.94 -8.80
C ALA A 32 -5.27 -5.74 -9.87
N GLU A 33 -4.74 -6.89 -10.30
CA GLU A 33 -5.46 -7.76 -11.24
C GLU A 33 -6.79 -8.26 -10.67
N MET A 34 -6.83 -8.67 -9.41
CA MET A 34 -8.07 -9.09 -8.76
C MET A 34 -9.10 -7.96 -8.71
N ALA A 35 -8.67 -6.74 -8.40
CA ALA A 35 -9.53 -5.56 -8.40
C ALA A 35 -10.09 -5.26 -9.81
N LEU A 36 -9.26 -5.34 -10.85
CA LEU A 36 -9.69 -5.17 -12.25
C LEU A 36 -10.68 -6.25 -12.71
N LEU A 37 -10.59 -7.45 -12.14
CA LEU A 37 -11.53 -8.55 -12.37
C LEU A 37 -12.79 -8.46 -11.52
N GLU A 38 -13.03 -7.33 -10.83
CA GLU A 38 -14.17 -7.09 -9.94
C GLU A 38 -14.28 -8.12 -8.79
N ILE A 39 -13.16 -8.79 -8.45
CA ILE A 39 -13.10 -9.66 -7.30
C ILE A 39 -13.05 -8.77 -6.05
N PRO A 40 -13.90 -9.01 -5.02
CA PRO A 40 -13.93 -8.18 -3.83
C PRO A 40 -12.61 -8.27 -3.08
N VAL A 41 -11.77 -7.24 -3.26
CA VAL A 41 -10.53 -7.02 -2.53
C VAL A 41 -10.68 -5.74 -1.69
N PRO A 42 -10.23 -5.73 -0.43
CA PRO A 42 -10.18 -4.50 0.35
C PRO A 42 -9.32 -3.44 -0.36
N PRO A 43 -9.73 -2.17 -0.38
CA PRO A 43 -8.95 -1.11 -0.99
C PRO A 43 -7.59 -0.97 -0.29
N GLY A 44 -6.58 -0.62 -1.08
CA GLY A 44 -5.21 -0.51 -0.61
C GLY A 44 -4.30 0.15 -1.64
N CYS A 45 -3.01 0.20 -1.32
CA CYS A 45 -1.99 0.67 -2.25
C CYS A 45 -0.71 -0.16 -2.17
N THR A 46 0.09 -0.08 -3.23
CA THR A 46 1.40 -0.71 -3.35
C THR A 46 2.45 0.37 -3.57
N ILE A 47 3.47 0.40 -2.72
CA ILE A 47 4.68 1.20 -2.95
C ILE A 47 5.58 0.41 -3.92
N THR A 48 6.08 1.06 -4.96
CA THR A 48 6.85 0.37 -6.01
C THR A 48 8.17 -0.19 -5.49
N THR A 49 8.69 -1.22 -6.17
CA THR A 49 10.01 -1.79 -5.90
C THR A 49 11.14 -0.79 -6.12
N GLU A 50 10.94 0.24 -6.95
CA GLU A 50 11.92 1.30 -7.20
C GLU A 50 12.23 2.09 -5.92
N ILE A 51 11.24 2.31 -5.05
CA ILE A 51 11.45 2.94 -3.75
C ILE A 51 12.38 2.12 -2.86
N CYS A 52 12.29 0.79 -2.93
CA CYS A 52 13.20 -0.08 -2.19
C CYS A 52 14.65 0.09 -2.68
N THR A 53 14.86 0.14 -3.99
CA THR A 53 16.18 0.42 -4.57
C THR A 53 16.69 1.80 -4.15
N PHE A 54 15.89 2.85 -4.34
CA PHE A 54 16.23 4.22 -3.96
C PHE A 54 16.60 4.32 -2.49
N TYR A 55 15.80 3.74 -1.59
CA TYR A 55 16.08 3.74 -0.16
C TYR A 55 17.46 3.16 0.16
N ASN A 56 17.85 2.06 -0.48
CA ASN A 56 19.17 1.45 -0.26
C ASN A 56 20.32 2.28 -0.86
N GLU A 57 20.10 2.95 -2.00
CA GLU A 57 21.11 3.76 -2.68
C GLU A 57 21.27 5.17 -2.07
N ASN A 58 20.22 5.71 -1.44
CA ASN A 58 20.14 7.08 -0.94
C ASN A 58 20.30 7.16 0.60
N ASN A 59 21.21 6.38 1.18
CA ASN A 59 21.48 6.37 2.62
C ASN A 59 20.24 6.14 3.49
N LYS A 60 19.32 5.26 3.06
CA LYS A 60 18.08 4.95 3.78
C LYS A 60 17.13 6.14 3.90
N ASN A 61 17.13 7.03 2.91
CA ASN A 61 16.16 8.11 2.77
C ASN A 61 15.15 7.78 1.66
N TYR A 62 13.98 8.42 1.75
CA TYR A 62 12.91 8.32 0.76
C TYR A 62 12.93 9.56 -0.16
N PRO A 63 12.39 9.46 -1.38
CA PRO A 63 12.18 10.65 -2.21
C PRO A 63 11.12 11.54 -1.56
N GLU A 64 11.23 12.86 -1.77
CA GLU A 64 10.41 13.86 -1.08
C GLU A 64 8.91 13.68 -1.39
N GLU A 65 8.59 13.21 -2.59
CA GLU A 65 7.23 13.04 -3.10
C GLU A 65 6.51 11.80 -2.55
N LEU A 66 7.23 10.84 -1.98
CA LEU A 66 6.64 9.57 -1.53
C LEU A 66 5.62 9.77 -0.42
N GLU A 67 5.91 10.68 0.52
CA GLU A 67 5.05 10.89 1.69
C GLU A 67 3.69 11.47 1.28
N GLU A 68 3.68 12.43 0.36
CA GLU A 68 2.44 13.04 -0.15
C GLU A 68 1.60 12.02 -0.93
N GLN A 69 2.23 11.25 -1.84
CA GLN A 69 1.53 10.21 -2.59
C GLN A 69 0.94 9.12 -1.70
N LEU A 70 1.65 8.74 -0.62
CA LEU A 70 1.14 7.76 0.32
C LEU A 70 -0.05 8.30 1.13
N LYS A 71 0.00 9.57 1.54
CA LYS A 71 -1.11 10.25 2.24
C LYS A 71 -2.35 10.32 1.35
N ASP A 72 -2.19 10.65 0.08
CA ASP A 72 -3.30 10.68 -0.88
C ASP A 72 -3.91 9.30 -1.08
N ALA A 73 -3.08 8.26 -1.22
CA ALA A 73 -3.58 6.88 -1.32
C ALA A 73 -4.30 6.41 -0.05
N ILE A 74 -3.82 6.78 1.15
CA ILE A 74 -4.53 6.51 2.41
C ILE A 74 -5.87 7.21 2.42
N LYS A 75 -5.94 8.47 2.00
CA LYS A 75 -7.20 9.23 1.93
C LYS A 75 -8.21 8.61 0.97
N ASP A 76 -7.76 8.08 -0.16
CA ASP A 76 -8.61 7.33 -1.08
C ASP A 76 -9.16 6.05 -0.43
N ILE A 77 -8.34 5.34 0.36
CA ILE A 77 -8.79 4.17 1.15
C ILE A 77 -9.84 4.61 2.17
N GLU A 78 -9.58 5.67 2.94
CA GLU A 78 -10.52 6.22 3.93
C GLU A 78 -11.88 6.53 3.31
N ASN A 79 -11.89 7.18 2.14
CA ASN A 79 -13.12 7.50 1.40
C ASN A 79 -13.87 6.25 0.93
N SER A 80 -13.16 5.20 0.53
CA SER A 80 -13.77 3.95 0.04
C SER A 80 -14.39 3.13 1.17
N VAL A 81 -13.76 3.08 2.35
CA VAL A 81 -14.27 2.26 3.48
C VAL A 81 -15.08 3.04 4.52
N GLY A 82 -15.00 4.37 4.52
CA GLY A 82 -15.72 5.24 5.46
C GLY A 82 -15.12 5.30 6.87
N THR A 83 -13.81 5.04 7.01
CA THR A 83 -13.06 5.09 8.29
C THR A 83 -11.82 5.97 8.12
N ILE A 84 -11.32 6.60 9.19
CA ILE A 84 -10.21 7.56 9.11
C ILE A 84 -8.98 7.04 9.87
N PHE A 85 -7.79 7.16 9.28
CA PHE A 85 -6.54 6.71 9.90
C PHE A 85 -6.20 7.60 11.10
N GLY A 86 -6.21 6.99 12.29
CA GLY A 86 -5.96 7.68 13.55
C GLY A 86 -7.21 8.29 14.22
N ASP A 87 -8.41 8.10 13.67
CA ASP A 87 -9.66 8.53 14.32
C ASP A 87 -9.99 7.64 15.53
N PRO A 88 -10.15 8.19 16.74
CA PRO A 88 -10.50 7.42 17.93
C PRO A 88 -11.93 6.83 17.91
N GLY A 89 -12.83 7.36 17.09
CA GLY A 89 -14.24 6.92 17.05
C GLY A 89 -14.54 5.86 15.99
N ASN A 90 -13.80 5.85 14.87
CA ASN A 90 -13.96 4.89 13.77
C ASN A 90 -12.62 4.71 13.01
N PRO A 91 -11.63 4.04 13.62
CA PRO A 91 -10.26 4.00 13.12
C PRO A 91 -10.11 3.15 11.85
N LEU A 92 -9.39 3.69 10.85
CA LEU A 92 -8.84 2.88 9.77
C LEU A 92 -7.61 2.11 10.29
N LEU A 93 -7.65 0.79 10.16
CA LEU A 93 -6.52 -0.09 10.43
C LEU A 93 -5.96 -0.68 9.13
N LEU A 94 -4.65 -0.66 9.00
CA LEU A 94 -3.94 -1.13 7.81
C LEU A 94 -3.18 -2.44 8.08
N SER A 95 -3.04 -3.24 7.03
CA SER A 95 -2.09 -4.34 6.99
C SER A 95 -0.93 -3.99 6.07
N VAL A 96 0.30 -4.13 6.57
CA VAL A 96 1.52 -3.85 5.81
C VAL A 96 2.19 -5.17 5.48
N ARG A 97 2.37 -5.43 4.18
CA ARG A 97 2.84 -6.73 3.66
C ARG A 97 3.99 -6.52 2.70
N SER A 98 5.08 -7.24 2.90
CA SER A 98 6.18 -7.30 1.94
C SER A 98 5.76 -8.00 0.64
N GLY A 99 6.23 -7.48 -0.49
CA GLY A 99 5.95 -8.01 -1.82
C GLY A 99 7.12 -7.79 -2.76
N ALA A 100 7.94 -8.81 -2.98
CA ALA A 100 9.01 -8.79 -3.98
C ALA A 100 8.52 -9.32 -5.33
N ARG A 101 9.33 -9.11 -6.38
CA ARG A 101 9.15 -9.69 -7.72
C ARG A 101 9.12 -11.21 -7.70
N ALA A 102 9.96 -11.82 -6.85
CA ALA A 102 10.02 -13.25 -6.61
C ALA A 102 9.87 -13.52 -5.11
N SER A 103 9.24 -14.64 -4.74
CA SER A 103 9.09 -15.03 -3.35
C SER A 103 10.46 -15.32 -2.76
N MET A 104 10.86 -14.55 -1.74
CA MET A 104 12.16 -14.68 -1.07
C MET A 104 11.92 -15.15 0.37
N PRO A 105 12.48 -16.30 0.79
CA PRO A 105 12.54 -16.67 2.20
C PRO A 105 13.31 -15.60 2.98
N GLY A 106 12.77 -15.11 4.10
CA GLY A 106 13.40 -14.08 4.95
C GLY A 106 12.91 -12.64 4.74
N MET A 107 11.84 -12.43 3.95
CA MET A 107 11.17 -11.11 3.90
C MET A 107 10.40 -10.80 5.18
N MET A 108 10.22 -9.51 5.46
CA MET A 108 9.48 -8.96 6.59
C MET A 108 8.12 -9.65 6.77
N GLU A 109 7.82 -10.00 8.03
CA GLU A 109 6.52 -10.55 8.44
C GLU A 109 5.38 -9.57 8.13
N THR A 110 4.18 -10.09 7.93
CA THR A 110 3.00 -9.24 7.76
C THR A 110 2.69 -8.53 9.07
N VAL A 111 2.64 -7.20 9.05
CA VAL A 111 2.22 -6.40 10.21
C VAL A 111 0.73 -6.11 10.04
N LEU A 112 -0.07 -6.53 11.01
CA LEU A 112 -1.51 -6.26 11.06
C LEU A 112 -1.80 -5.13 12.05
N ASN A 113 -2.98 -4.51 11.91
CA ASN A 113 -3.50 -3.50 12.82
C ASN A 113 -2.62 -2.24 12.97
N VAL A 114 -1.94 -1.86 11.89
CA VAL A 114 -1.22 -0.57 11.85
C VAL A 114 -2.25 0.55 11.92
N GLY A 115 -2.13 1.42 12.93
CA GLY A 115 -3.11 2.44 13.26
C GLY A 115 -3.65 2.34 14.70
N LEU A 116 -3.46 1.20 15.36
CA LEU A 116 -3.76 1.05 16.78
C LEU A 116 -2.80 1.86 17.67
N ASN A 117 -3.38 2.62 18.59
CA ASN A 117 -2.72 3.36 19.66
C ASN A 117 -3.69 3.55 20.84
N ASP A 118 -3.24 4.22 21.91
CA ASP A 118 -4.05 4.42 23.13
C ASP A 118 -5.37 5.16 22.87
N TYR A 119 -5.45 5.96 21.81
CA TYR A 119 -6.64 6.72 21.43
C TYR A 119 -7.57 5.93 20.50
N THR A 120 -7.03 5.07 19.62
CA THR A 120 -7.82 4.33 18.62
C THR A 120 -8.27 2.94 19.06
N ARG A 121 -7.80 2.44 20.21
CA ARG A 121 -8.12 1.07 20.68
C ARG A 121 -9.59 0.86 21.03
N GLU A 122 -10.29 1.89 21.48
CA GLU A 122 -11.67 1.80 21.98
C GLU A 122 -12.72 2.03 20.87
N GLY A 123 -12.28 2.37 19.66
CA GLY A 123 -13.12 2.61 18.48
C GLY A 123 -13.34 1.39 17.59
#